data_AF-A0A2S9FHD3-F1
#
_entry.id   AF-A0A2S9FHD3-F1
#
_cell.length_a   1.000
_cell.length_b   1.000
_cell.length_c   1.000
_cell.angle_alpha   90.00
_cell.angle_beta   90.00
_cell.angle_gamma   90.00
#
_symmetry.space_group_name_H-M   'P 1'
#
loop_
_entity.id
_entity.type
_entity.pdbx_description
1 polymer ?
#
loop_
_entity_poly.entity_id
_entity_poly.type
_entity_poly.pdbx_seq_one_letter_code
_entity_poly.pdbx_strand_id
1 'polypeptide(L)'
;MTKGASVSVAAAEEIYYDPWNSELNADPYPVFARIREQAPLYYNADHDFYALSRFDDVNRALVDYQTFSSARGAVLEIIQAGVEIPPGTLVFEDPPLHDIHRNLLSRAFTPRKINELEPKIRELTRRCLDPLVGTDHFDFVTQLGSVMPMRVVGMLFGIPENYQELVAEDGNKHVRVERGAAMTDNPDGAFTDGQVFAEFIDWR
;
A
#
# COMPACT_ATOMS: atom_id res chain seq x y z
N MET A 1 25.31 57.10 -18.53
CA MET A 1 24.31 56.88 -17.47
C MET A 1 23.58 55.58 -17.77
N THR A 2 23.97 54.51 -17.11
CA THR A 2 23.52 53.13 -17.31
C THR A 2 22.12 52.93 -16.72
N LYS A 3 21.17 52.51 -17.55
CA LYS A 3 19.82 52.12 -17.15
C LYS A 3 19.90 50.72 -16.51
N GLY A 4 19.51 50.61 -15.25
CA GLY A 4 19.44 49.36 -14.52
C GLY A 4 18.42 48.40 -15.14
N ALA A 5 18.84 47.17 -15.40
CA ALA A 5 17.96 46.09 -15.78
C ALA A 5 17.15 45.65 -14.55
N SER A 6 15.82 45.75 -14.63
CA SER A 6 14.91 45.13 -13.68
C SER A 6 14.95 43.62 -13.87
N VAL A 7 15.53 42.91 -12.92
CA VAL A 7 15.43 41.45 -12.84
C VAL A 7 14.02 41.11 -12.37
N SER A 8 13.21 40.57 -13.29
CA SER A 8 11.95 39.92 -12.96
C SER A 8 12.29 38.64 -12.20
N VAL A 9 12.03 38.62 -10.90
CA VAL A 9 12.03 37.37 -10.12
C VAL A 9 10.81 36.58 -10.59
N ALA A 10 11.04 35.54 -11.38
CA ALA A 10 10.01 34.54 -11.64
C ALA A 10 9.53 34.04 -10.26
N ALA A 11 8.23 34.19 -9.98
CA ALA A 11 7.65 33.67 -8.75
C ALA A 11 7.99 32.19 -8.68
N ALA A 12 8.64 31.77 -7.58
CA ALA A 12 8.87 30.35 -7.36
C ALA A 12 7.49 29.69 -7.36
N GLU A 13 7.27 28.78 -8.31
CA GLU A 13 6.03 28.02 -8.43
C GLU A 13 5.75 27.37 -7.07
N GLU A 14 4.56 27.59 -6.51
CA GLU A 14 4.21 27.09 -5.19
C GLU A 14 4.33 25.56 -5.17
N ILE A 15 4.86 24.99 -4.08
CA ILE A 15 5.05 23.54 -3.99
C ILE A 15 3.67 22.92 -3.82
N TYR A 16 3.30 22.05 -4.75
CA TYR A 16 2.01 21.37 -4.75
C TYR A 16 2.18 19.88 -4.98
N TYR A 17 1.56 19.07 -4.13
CA TYR A 17 1.47 17.62 -4.26
C TYR A 17 0.05 17.16 -3.97
N ASP A 18 -0.56 16.51 -4.97
CA ASP A 18 -1.86 15.85 -4.89
C ASP A 18 -1.66 14.33 -5.03
N PRO A 19 -1.99 13.53 -4.00
CA PRO A 19 -1.82 12.08 -4.04
C PRO A 19 -2.78 11.36 -4.99
N TRP A 20 -3.81 12.03 -5.54
CA TRP A 20 -4.69 11.47 -6.58
C TRP A 20 -4.30 11.92 -7.99
N ASN A 21 -3.38 12.87 -8.13
CA ASN A 21 -2.89 13.28 -9.44
C ASN A 21 -2.01 12.20 -10.06
N SER A 22 -2.57 11.54 -11.07
CA SER A 22 -1.95 10.37 -11.67
C SER A 22 -0.72 10.67 -12.55
N GLU A 23 -0.51 11.92 -12.95
CA GLU A 23 0.69 12.36 -13.66
C GLU A 23 1.83 12.64 -12.67
N LEU A 24 1.52 13.35 -11.57
CA LEU A 24 2.47 13.57 -10.48
C LEU A 24 2.94 12.26 -9.85
N ASN A 25 2.03 11.29 -9.67
CA ASN A 25 2.37 9.98 -9.12
C ASN A 25 3.20 9.10 -10.06
N ALA A 26 3.19 9.39 -11.37
CA ALA A 26 4.03 8.64 -12.32
C ALA A 26 5.51 9.01 -12.19
N ASP A 27 5.82 10.25 -11.79
CA ASP A 27 7.16 10.72 -11.44
C ASP A 27 7.13 11.71 -10.27
N PRO A 28 7.00 11.20 -9.02
CA PRO A 28 6.84 12.06 -7.83
C PRO A 28 8.17 12.59 -7.31
N TYR A 29 9.30 12.10 -7.82
CA TYR A 29 10.62 12.40 -7.27
C TYR A 29 11.00 13.88 -7.34
N PRO A 30 10.69 14.64 -8.41
CA PRO A 30 10.95 16.08 -8.47
C PRO A 30 10.20 16.85 -7.38
N VAL A 31 8.90 16.60 -7.19
CA VAL A 31 8.13 17.28 -6.15
C VAL A 31 8.57 16.87 -4.76
N PHE A 32 8.86 15.59 -4.52
CA PHE A 32 9.39 15.12 -3.24
C PHE A 32 10.76 15.73 -2.90
N ALA A 33 11.62 15.98 -3.89
CA ALA A 33 12.88 16.68 -3.68
C ALA A 33 12.65 18.12 -3.20
N ARG A 34 11.74 18.85 -3.86
CA ARG A 34 11.36 20.20 -3.45
C ARG A 34 10.76 20.23 -2.05
N ILE A 35 9.85 19.31 -1.73
CA ILE A 35 9.26 19.19 -0.39
C ILE A 35 10.35 18.98 0.67
N ARG A 36 11.29 18.06 0.47
CA ARG A 36 12.40 17.80 1.43
C ARG A 36 13.29 19.01 1.69
N GLU A 37 13.56 19.80 0.65
CA GLU A 37 14.47 20.94 0.71
C GLU A 37 13.78 22.20 1.27
N GLN A 38 12.56 22.47 0.83
CA GLN A 38 11.91 23.78 0.99
C GLN A 38 10.76 23.74 2.01
N ALA A 39 10.07 22.60 2.16
CA ALA A 39 8.91 22.44 3.04
C ALA A 39 8.91 21.06 3.73
N PRO A 40 9.90 20.77 4.60
CA PRO A 40 10.10 19.42 5.13
C PRO A 40 8.92 18.89 5.96
N LEU A 41 8.17 19.80 6.58
CA LEU A 41 6.79 19.62 7.02
C LEU A 41 5.89 20.36 6.03
N TYR A 42 5.36 19.65 5.06
CA TYR A 42 4.45 20.19 4.05
C TYR A 42 3.01 20.11 4.55
N TYR A 43 2.22 21.13 4.28
CA TYR A 43 0.78 21.12 4.53
C TYR A 43 0.05 21.27 3.20
N ASN A 44 -0.84 20.32 2.89
CA ASN A 44 -1.75 20.41 1.78
C ASN A 44 -3.09 20.95 2.29
N ALA A 45 -3.48 22.15 1.85
CA ALA A 45 -4.72 22.79 2.27
C ALA A 45 -5.97 22.24 1.55
N ASP A 46 -5.83 21.75 0.32
CA ASP A 46 -6.95 21.20 -0.47
C ASP A 46 -7.47 19.89 0.14
N HIS A 47 -6.58 19.13 0.76
CA HIS A 47 -6.87 17.81 1.33
C HIS A 47 -6.61 17.75 2.84
N ASP A 48 -6.32 18.89 3.48
CA ASP A 48 -6.13 19.05 4.92
C ASP A 48 -5.21 17.98 5.56
N PHE A 49 -4.00 17.81 5.02
CA PHE A 49 -3.02 16.88 5.60
C PHE A 49 -1.62 17.47 5.70
N TYR A 50 -0.85 16.93 6.65
CA TYR A 50 0.58 17.19 6.79
C TYR A 50 1.39 16.03 6.22
N ALA A 51 2.51 16.33 5.57
CA ALA A 51 3.49 15.35 5.11
C ALA A 51 4.87 15.63 5.68
N LEU A 52 5.45 14.61 6.32
CA LEU A 52 6.87 14.56 6.67
C LEU A 52 7.63 13.95 5.50
N SER A 53 8.71 14.61 5.08
CA SER A 53 9.43 14.20 3.86
C SER A 53 10.89 13.83 4.08
N ARG A 54 11.49 14.26 5.20
CA ARG A 54 12.86 13.89 5.56
C ARG A 54 12.86 12.55 6.28
N PHE A 55 13.87 11.73 5.98
CA PHE A 55 14.02 10.41 6.56
C PHE A 55 13.96 10.43 8.09
N ASP A 56 14.72 11.32 8.74
CA ASP A 56 14.78 11.38 10.20
C ASP A 56 13.42 11.73 10.84
N ASP A 57 12.67 12.64 10.22
CA ASP A 57 11.35 13.04 10.70
C ASP A 57 10.33 11.89 10.56
N VAL A 58 10.31 11.24 9.40
CA VAL A 58 9.44 10.07 9.13
C VAL A 58 9.80 8.91 10.07
N ASN A 59 11.08 8.58 10.21
CA ASN A 59 11.53 7.46 11.05
C ASN A 59 11.22 7.69 12.53
N ARG A 60 11.34 8.94 13.02
CA ARG A 60 10.93 9.29 14.38
C ARG A 60 9.42 9.16 14.58
N ALA A 61 8.62 9.64 13.64
CA ALA A 61 7.16 9.55 13.71
C ALA A 61 6.66 8.10 13.64
N LEU A 62 7.28 7.28 12.78
CA LEU A 62 6.89 5.88 12.54
C LEU A 62 6.91 5.00 13.79
N VAL A 63 7.76 5.31 14.78
CA VAL A 63 7.88 4.52 16.03
C VAL A 63 7.13 5.15 17.21
N ASP A 64 6.59 6.36 17.06
CA ASP A 64 5.86 7.11 18.08
C ASP A 64 4.35 7.00 17.86
N TYR A 65 3.80 5.81 18.10
CA TYR A 65 2.36 5.55 17.95
C TYR A 65 1.49 6.36 18.93
N GLN A 66 2.07 6.84 20.04
CA GLN A 66 1.36 7.63 21.05
C GLN A 66 0.98 9.01 20.50
N THR A 67 1.87 9.59 19.69
CA THR A 67 1.61 10.84 18.96
C THR A 67 0.97 10.57 17.60
N PHE A 68 1.45 9.56 16.87
CA PHE A 68 1.03 9.22 15.51
C PHE A 68 0.29 7.88 15.47
N SER A 69 -0.91 7.90 16.05
CA SER A 69 -1.82 6.74 16.12
C SER A 69 -2.22 6.21 14.74
N SER A 70 -2.18 4.89 14.57
CA SER A 70 -2.70 4.20 13.38
C SER A 70 -4.16 3.77 13.53
N ALA A 71 -4.73 3.86 14.74
CA ALA A 71 -6.08 3.38 15.07
C ALA A 71 -7.22 4.11 14.35
N ARG A 72 -6.93 5.22 13.65
CA ARG A 72 -7.89 5.98 12.83
C ARG A 72 -7.72 5.74 11.33
N GLY A 73 -6.86 4.79 10.95
CA GLY A 73 -6.50 4.51 9.58
C GLY A 73 -5.12 5.06 9.23
N ALA A 74 -4.47 4.43 8.26
CA ALA A 74 -3.17 4.85 7.73
C ALA A 74 -3.25 5.28 6.25
N VAL A 75 -4.46 5.49 5.74
CA VAL A 75 -4.75 5.92 4.37
C VAL A 75 -5.61 7.17 4.44
N LEU A 76 -5.24 8.21 3.68
CA LEU A 76 -5.85 9.54 3.78
C LEU A 76 -7.37 9.49 3.53
N GLU A 77 -7.81 8.73 2.53
CA GLU A 77 -9.20 8.51 2.20
C GLU A 77 -9.99 7.91 3.38
N ILE A 78 -9.43 6.90 4.05
CA ILE A 78 -10.09 6.23 5.20
C ILE A 78 -10.25 7.23 6.34
N ILE A 79 -9.20 8.00 6.63
CA ILE A 79 -9.19 8.99 7.71
C ILE A 79 -10.22 10.09 7.42
N GLN A 80 -10.23 10.64 6.20
CA GLN A 80 -11.14 11.71 5.80
C GLN A 80 -12.61 11.26 5.74
N ALA A 81 -12.86 10.03 5.29
CA ALA A 81 -14.20 9.46 5.24
C ALA A 81 -14.75 9.10 6.64
N GLY A 82 -13.90 9.08 7.68
CA GLY A 82 -14.31 8.76 9.05
C GLY A 82 -14.85 7.33 9.18
N VAL A 83 -14.35 6.41 8.36
CA VAL A 83 -14.81 5.01 8.33
C VAL A 83 -14.49 4.35 9.67
N GLU A 84 -15.48 3.66 10.24
CA GLU A 84 -15.26 2.85 11.44
C GLU A 84 -14.40 1.64 11.08
N ILE A 85 -13.28 1.49 11.78
CA ILE A 85 -12.30 0.44 11.50
C ILE A 85 -12.69 -0.82 12.25
N PRO A 86 -12.90 -1.95 11.55
CA PRO A 86 -13.21 -3.22 12.20
C PRO A 86 -12.07 -3.67 13.12
N PRO A 87 -12.38 -4.18 14.33
CA PRO A 87 -11.39 -4.79 15.21
C PRO A 87 -10.63 -5.93 14.51
N GLY A 88 -9.33 -6.08 14.80
CA GLY A 88 -8.49 -7.11 14.19
C GLY A 88 -7.82 -6.67 12.89
N THR A 89 -8.09 -5.45 12.41
CA THR A 89 -7.38 -4.85 11.27
C THR A 89 -6.00 -4.37 11.72
N LEU A 90 -5.05 -5.30 11.83
CA LEU A 90 -3.75 -5.08 12.49
C LEU A 90 -3.00 -3.81 12.07
N VAL A 91 -3.09 -3.41 10.80
CA VAL A 91 -2.41 -2.20 10.29
C VAL A 91 -3.02 -0.89 10.83
N PHE A 92 -4.24 -0.94 11.35
CA PHE A 92 -4.99 0.17 11.92
C PHE A 92 -5.26 -0.04 13.41
N GLU A 93 -4.32 -0.61 14.14
CA GLU A 93 -4.40 -0.80 15.58
C GLU A 93 -3.18 -0.18 16.27
N ASP A 94 -3.38 0.35 17.48
CA ASP A 94 -2.30 0.72 18.38
C ASP A 94 -2.17 -0.31 19.52
N PRO A 95 -1.01 -0.37 20.21
CA PRO A 95 -0.88 -1.11 21.46
C PRO A 95 -1.96 -0.75 22.49
N PRO A 96 -2.44 -1.72 23.31
CA PRO A 96 -1.91 -3.09 23.44
C PRO A 96 -2.54 -4.12 22.48
N LEU A 97 -3.65 -3.80 21.80
CA LEU A 97 -4.34 -4.76 20.92
C LEU A 97 -3.46 -5.17 19.74
N HIS A 98 -2.79 -4.20 19.11
CA HIS A 98 -1.81 -4.44 18.06
C HIS A 98 -0.77 -5.48 18.48
N ASP A 99 -0.20 -5.36 19.69
CA ASP A 99 0.86 -6.27 20.17
C ASP A 99 0.34 -7.70 20.34
N ILE A 100 -0.89 -7.85 20.84
CA ILE A 100 -1.53 -9.15 21.01
C ILE A 100 -1.73 -9.82 19.63
N HIS A 101 -2.35 -9.10 18.70
CA HIS A 101 -2.63 -9.62 17.35
C HIS A 101 -1.34 -9.87 16.55
N ARG A 102 -0.36 -8.96 16.62
CA ARG A 102 0.95 -9.11 15.98
C ARG A 102 1.69 -10.34 16.50
N ASN A 103 1.62 -10.63 17.79
CA ASN A 103 2.26 -11.80 18.40
C ASN A 103 1.63 -13.14 17.95
N LEU A 104 0.34 -13.14 17.63
CA LEU A 104 -0.32 -14.31 17.04
C LEU A 104 0.11 -14.48 15.58
N LEU A 105 0.08 -13.40 14.80
CA LEU A 105 0.37 -13.42 13.37
C LEU A 105 1.85 -13.73 13.08
N SER A 106 2.79 -13.18 13.85
CA SER A 106 4.23 -13.28 13.60
C SER A 106 4.75 -14.73 13.54
N ARG A 107 4.06 -15.68 14.18
CA ARG A 107 4.36 -17.11 14.13
C ARG A 107 4.16 -17.74 12.74
N ALA A 108 3.40 -17.10 11.87
CA ALA A 108 3.28 -17.48 10.47
C ALA A 108 4.48 -17.03 9.63
N PHE A 109 5.16 -15.94 10.04
CA PHE A 109 6.20 -15.26 9.25
C PHE A 109 7.63 -15.54 9.74
N THR A 110 7.85 -16.64 10.45
CA THR A 110 9.21 -17.00 10.94
C THR A 110 10.16 -17.29 9.77
N PRO A 111 11.48 -17.00 9.89
CA PRO A 111 12.45 -17.28 8.82
C PRO A 111 12.40 -18.72 8.30
N ARG A 112 12.19 -19.70 9.21
CA ARG A 112 12.04 -21.11 8.83
C ARG A 112 10.84 -21.32 7.90
N LYS A 113 9.65 -20.82 8.27
CA LYS A 113 8.43 -20.95 7.45
C LYS A 113 8.57 -20.25 6.09
N ILE A 114 9.20 -19.08 6.05
CA ILE A 114 9.45 -18.37 4.80
C ILE A 114 10.40 -19.19 3.91
N ASN A 115 11.47 -19.75 4.47
CA ASN A 115 12.42 -20.58 3.72
C ASN A 115 11.78 -21.88 3.21
N GLU A 116 10.83 -22.48 3.93
CA GLU A 116 10.05 -23.63 3.48
C GLU A 116 9.20 -23.34 2.23
N LEU A 117 8.90 -22.07 1.95
CA LEU A 117 8.19 -21.66 0.73
C LEU A 117 9.10 -21.57 -0.50
N GLU A 118 10.42 -21.42 -0.33
CA GLU A 118 11.34 -21.19 -1.45
C GLU A 118 11.20 -22.20 -2.59
N PRO A 119 11.14 -23.52 -2.36
CA PRO A 119 11.00 -24.48 -3.45
C PRO A 119 9.67 -24.34 -4.19
N LYS A 120 8.59 -24.02 -3.46
CA LYS A 120 7.25 -23.81 -4.03
C LYS A 120 7.20 -22.53 -4.87
N ILE A 121 7.82 -21.46 -4.38
CA ILE A 121 7.93 -20.19 -5.09
C ILE A 121 8.72 -20.41 -6.40
N ARG A 122 9.86 -21.10 -6.32
CA ARG A 122 10.69 -21.42 -7.50
C ARG A 122 9.92 -22.22 -8.53
N GLU A 123 9.19 -23.25 -8.10
CA GLU A 123 8.37 -24.06 -9.00
C GLU A 123 7.22 -23.25 -9.62
N LEU A 124 6.55 -22.40 -8.84
CA LEU A 124 5.53 -21.50 -9.37
C LEU A 124 6.11 -20.56 -10.44
N THR A 125 7.25 -19.92 -10.16
CA THR A 125 7.94 -19.07 -11.14
C THR A 125 8.23 -19.83 -12.43
N ARG A 126 8.73 -21.07 -12.32
CA ARG A 126 8.97 -21.92 -13.50
C ARG A 126 7.69 -22.19 -14.27
N ARG A 127 6.60 -22.58 -13.61
CA ARG A 127 5.29 -22.80 -14.27
C ARG A 127 4.75 -21.57 -14.98
N CYS A 128 5.01 -20.37 -14.45
CA CYS A 128 4.62 -19.11 -15.10
C CYS A 128 5.48 -18.82 -16.35
N LEU A 129 6.78 -19.13 -16.32
CA LEU A 129 7.72 -18.74 -17.38
C LEU A 129 7.92 -19.79 -18.47
N ASP A 130 7.80 -21.09 -18.16
CA ASP A 130 8.01 -22.17 -19.13
C ASP A 130 7.14 -22.06 -20.39
N PRO A 131 5.84 -21.70 -20.33
CA PRO A 131 5.03 -21.51 -21.53
C PRO A 131 5.49 -20.35 -22.43
N LEU A 132 6.33 -19.45 -21.91
CA LEU A 132 6.82 -18.27 -22.62
C LEU A 132 8.15 -18.53 -23.34
N VAL A 133 8.76 -19.70 -23.12
CA VAL A 133 10.03 -20.07 -23.76
C VAL A 133 9.84 -20.15 -25.29
N GLY A 134 10.68 -19.40 -26.02
CA GLY A 134 10.62 -19.32 -27.48
C GLY A 134 9.69 -18.23 -28.02
N THR A 135 9.06 -17.44 -27.14
CA THR A 135 8.38 -16.20 -27.53
C THR A 135 9.39 -15.05 -27.68
N ASP A 136 9.12 -14.10 -28.58
CA ASP A 136 9.97 -12.92 -28.78
C ASP A 136 9.68 -11.81 -27.74
N HIS A 137 8.50 -11.83 -27.14
CA HIS A 137 8.03 -10.84 -26.16
C HIS A 137 6.93 -11.44 -25.29
N PHE A 138 6.80 -10.90 -24.08
CA PHE A 138 5.77 -11.28 -23.12
C PHE A 138 5.52 -10.11 -22.15
N ASP A 139 4.36 -10.08 -21.50
CA ASP A 139 3.99 -9.06 -20.52
C ASP A 139 4.33 -9.55 -19.11
N PHE A 140 5.37 -8.97 -18.52
CA PHE A 140 5.84 -9.34 -17.20
C PHE A 140 4.78 -9.16 -16.11
N VAL A 141 3.96 -8.11 -16.19
CA VAL A 141 2.97 -7.80 -15.14
C VAL A 141 1.90 -8.86 -15.15
N THR A 142 1.28 -9.12 -16.30
CA THR A 142 0.15 -10.05 -16.38
C THR A 142 0.56 -11.53 -16.27
N GLN A 143 1.77 -11.88 -16.69
CA GLN A 143 2.22 -13.28 -16.73
C GLN A 143 3.08 -13.70 -15.53
N LEU A 144 3.57 -12.75 -14.72
CA LEU A 144 4.35 -13.06 -13.51
C LEU A 144 4.05 -12.10 -12.35
N GLY A 145 4.17 -10.80 -12.57
CA GLY A 145 4.17 -9.78 -11.52
C GLY A 145 2.90 -9.74 -10.68
N SER A 146 1.73 -9.89 -11.30
CA SER A 146 0.44 -9.94 -10.60
C SER A 146 0.13 -11.32 -9.99
N VAL A 147 0.66 -12.39 -10.60
CA VAL A 147 0.37 -13.78 -10.19
C VAL A 147 1.15 -14.16 -8.94
N MET A 148 2.45 -13.85 -8.91
CA MET A 148 3.36 -14.33 -7.86
C MET A 148 2.96 -13.90 -6.44
N PRO A 149 2.70 -12.61 -6.14
CA PRO A 149 2.41 -12.18 -4.76
C PRO A 149 1.16 -12.87 -4.19
N MET A 150 0.08 -12.92 -4.96
CA MET A 150 -1.19 -13.53 -4.53
C MET A 150 -1.04 -15.01 -4.21
N ARG A 151 -0.40 -15.77 -5.10
CA ARG A 151 -0.16 -17.19 -4.92
C ARG A 151 0.73 -17.48 -3.71
N VAL A 152 1.79 -16.69 -3.52
CA VAL A 152 2.73 -16.87 -2.41
C VAL A 152 2.09 -16.55 -1.06
N VAL A 153 1.27 -15.51 -0.98
CA VAL A 153 0.47 -15.21 0.23
C VAL A 153 -0.50 -16.36 0.51
N GLY A 154 -1.17 -16.90 -0.51
CA GLY A 154 -2.02 -18.08 -0.38
C GLY A 154 -1.27 -19.30 0.17
N MET A 155 -0.05 -19.58 -0.33
CA MET A 155 0.79 -20.66 0.17
C MET A 155 1.19 -20.46 1.64
N LEU A 156 1.46 -19.22 2.06
CA LEU A 156 1.84 -18.90 3.44
C LEU A 156 0.68 -19.16 4.42
N PHE A 157 -0.54 -18.81 4.03
CA PHE A 157 -1.74 -19.03 4.83
C PHE A 157 -2.36 -20.42 4.65
N GLY A 158 -1.80 -21.25 3.77
CA GLY A 158 -2.28 -22.59 3.51
C GLY A 158 -3.58 -22.63 2.69
N ILE A 159 -3.94 -21.56 2.00
CA ILE A 159 -5.13 -21.51 1.15
C ILE A 159 -4.92 -22.45 -0.04
N PRO A 160 -5.85 -23.38 -0.33
CA PRO A 160 -5.78 -24.25 -1.50
C PRO A 160 -5.60 -23.47 -2.80
N GLU A 161 -4.78 -23.97 -3.72
CA GLU A 161 -4.48 -23.28 -4.98
C GLU A 161 -5.75 -22.93 -5.79
N ASN A 162 -6.76 -23.81 -5.80
CA ASN A 162 -8.03 -23.58 -6.50
C ASN A 162 -8.94 -22.52 -5.82
N TYR A 163 -8.62 -22.11 -4.59
CA TYR A 163 -9.36 -21.08 -3.85
C TYR A 163 -8.63 -19.74 -3.79
N GLN A 164 -7.34 -19.71 -4.12
CA GLN A 164 -6.54 -18.47 -4.07
C GLN A 164 -7.05 -17.40 -5.05
N GLU A 165 -7.55 -17.81 -6.22
CA GLU A 165 -8.15 -16.89 -7.20
C GLU A 165 -9.44 -16.28 -6.66
N LEU A 166 -10.30 -17.08 -6.02
CA LEU A 166 -11.52 -16.60 -5.39
C LEU A 166 -11.23 -15.56 -4.29
N VAL A 167 -10.22 -15.81 -3.45
CA VAL A 167 -9.78 -14.86 -2.41
C VAL A 167 -9.23 -13.57 -3.01
N ALA A 168 -8.51 -13.66 -4.13
CA ALA A 168 -8.00 -12.50 -4.87
C ALA A 168 -9.16 -11.64 -5.43
N GLU A 169 -10.11 -12.30 -6.09
CA GLU A 169 -11.30 -11.66 -6.65
C GLU A 169 -12.17 -11.01 -5.58
N ASP A 170 -12.33 -11.66 -4.43
CA ASP A 170 -13.04 -11.10 -3.30
C ASP A 170 -12.36 -9.83 -2.76
N GLY A 171 -11.03 -9.86 -2.58
CA GLY A 171 -10.27 -8.67 -2.17
C GLY A 171 -10.43 -7.48 -3.13
N ASN A 172 -10.42 -7.75 -4.44
CA ASN A 172 -10.58 -6.71 -5.46
C ASN A 172 -11.99 -6.08 -5.50
N LYS A 173 -13.02 -6.74 -4.96
CA LYS A 173 -14.37 -6.15 -4.84
C LYS A 173 -14.43 -5.08 -3.76
N HIS A 174 -13.64 -5.24 -2.71
CA HIS A 174 -13.69 -4.38 -1.52
C HIS A 174 -12.75 -3.16 -1.61
N VAL A 175 -11.73 -3.22 -2.49
CA VAL A 175 -10.75 -2.14 -2.69
C VAL A 175 -10.75 -1.73 -4.17
N ARG A 176 -11.38 -0.59 -4.49
CA ARG A 176 -11.29 -0.02 -5.84
C ARG A 176 -9.98 0.75 -6.01
N VAL A 177 -9.25 0.44 -7.08
CA VAL A 177 -7.98 1.07 -7.46
C VAL A 177 -8.07 1.73 -8.85
N GLU A 178 -9.26 2.24 -9.19
CA GLU A 178 -9.41 3.01 -10.43
C GLU A 178 -8.54 4.26 -10.39
N ARG A 179 -7.80 4.49 -11.49
CA ARG A 179 -6.84 5.60 -11.56
C ARG A 179 -7.60 6.93 -11.44
N GLY A 180 -7.35 7.64 -10.33
CA GLY A 180 -7.98 8.92 -10.04
C GLY A 180 -9.32 8.84 -9.28
N ALA A 181 -9.77 7.65 -8.87
CA ALA A 181 -10.91 7.47 -7.96
C ALA A 181 -10.43 7.29 -6.52
N ALA A 182 -11.29 7.61 -5.53
CA ALA A 182 -10.96 7.37 -4.12
C ALA A 182 -11.22 5.91 -3.76
N MET A 183 -10.36 5.34 -2.90
CA MET A 183 -10.49 3.96 -2.42
C MET A 183 -11.83 3.71 -1.68
N THR A 184 -12.42 4.77 -1.12
CA THR A 184 -13.67 4.73 -0.35
C THR A 184 -14.93 4.87 -1.20
N ASP A 185 -14.83 5.02 -2.53
CA ASP A 185 -15.97 5.11 -3.44
C ASP A 185 -16.62 3.73 -3.69
N ASN A 186 -16.94 3.02 -2.60
CA ASN A 186 -17.60 1.71 -2.63
C ASN A 186 -19.05 1.81 -2.08
N PRO A 187 -20.07 1.88 -2.94
CA PRO A 187 -21.47 1.92 -2.51
C PRO A 187 -21.99 0.59 -1.95
N ASP A 188 -21.25 -0.51 -2.11
CA ASP A 188 -21.77 -1.89 -1.94
C ASP A 188 -21.29 -2.62 -0.67
N GLY A 189 -20.44 -2.04 0.18
CA GLY A 189 -20.12 -2.68 1.46
C GLY A 189 -18.81 -2.28 2.14
N ALA A 190 -18.59 -2.87 3.32
CA ALA A 190 -17.46 -2.59 4.22
C ALA A 190 -16.09 -2.81 3.56
N PHE A 191 -15.04 -2.17 4.10
CA PHE A 191 -13.64 -2.29 3.62
C PHE A 191 -13.13 -3.74 3.57
N THR A 192 -13.65 -4.61 4.44
CA THR A 192 -13.54 -6.07 4.39
C THR A 192 -14.52 -6.66 5.41
N ASP A 193 -15.16 -7.80 5.13
CA ASP A 193 -16.01 -8.52 6.09
C ASP A 193 -15.44 -9.88 6.52
N GLY A 194 -14.32 -10.30 5.91
CA GLY A 194 -13.63 -11.56 6.18
C GLY A 194 -14.45 -12.82 5.85
N GLN A 195 -15.63 -12.72 5.24
CA GLN A 195 -16.53 -13.86 5.03
C GLN A 195 -15.94 -14.90 4.08
N VAL A 196 -15.13 -14.46 3.11
CA VAL A 196 -14.40 -15.37 2.22
C VAL A 196 -13.52 -16.35 2.99
N PHE A 197 -13.11 -16.00 4.22
CA PHE A 197 -12.29 -16.87 5.06
C PHE A 197 -13.08 -17.83 5.95
N ALA A 198 -14.40 -17.66 6.08
CA ALA A 198 -15.24 -18.50 6.95
C ALA A 198 -15.17 -19.98 6.56
N GLU A 199 -15.08 -20.28 5.26
CA GLU A 199 -14.94 -21.64 4.74
C GLU A 199 -13.61 -22.32 5.12
N PHE A 200 -12.61 -21.56 5.57
CA PHE A 200 -11.30 -22.08 6.00
C PHE A 200 -11.15 -22.22 7.52
N ILE A 201 -12.14 -21.80 8.32
CA ILE A 201 -12.08 -21.90 9.79
C ILE A 201 -12.05 -23.38 10.21
N ASP A 202 -12.85 -24.21 9.56
CA ASP A 202 -12.95 -25.66 9.80
C ASP A 202 -11.96 -26.48 8.98
N TRP A 203 -11.12 -25.83 8.18
CA TRP A 203 -10.14 -26.47 7.31
C TRP A 203 -8.85 -26.75 8.09
N ARG A 204 -8.95 -27.67 9.06
CA ARG A 204 -7.85 -28.27 9.83
C ARG A 204 -8.15 -29.73 10.16
#